data_AF-A0A965D8F8-F1
#
_entry.id   AF-A0A965D8F8-F1
#
_cell.length_a   1.000
_cell.length_b   1.000
_cell.length_c   1.000
_cell.angle_alpha   90.00
_cell.angle_beta   90.00
_cell.angle_gamma   90.00
#
_symmetry.space_group_name_H-M   'P 1'
#
loop_
_entity.id
_entity.type
_entity.pdbx_description
1 polymer ?
#
loop_
_entity_poly.entity_id
_entity_poly.type
_entity_poly.pdbx_seq_one_letter_code
_entity_poly.pdbx_strand_id
1 'polypeptide(L)' 'MTGHLNADPAELAKFSELAHRWWDPESEFRPLHQINPL' A
#
# COMPACT_ATOMS: atom_id res chain seq x y z
N MET A 1 27.81 -7.02 -0.34
CA MET A 1 26.57 -7.79 -0.23
C MET A 1 25.42 -6.95 -0.74
N THR A 2 25.12 -7.02 -2.04
CA THR A 2 23.83 -6.54 -2.56
C THR A 2 22.85 -7.69 -2.38
N GLY A 3 22.08 -7.66 -1.29
CA GLY A 3 20.96 -8.58 -1.12
C GLY A 3 19.98 -8.37 -2.26
N HIS A 4 19.65 -9.43 -3.00
CA HIS A 4 18.59 -9.37 -3.98
C HIS A 4 17.30 -8.98 -3.24
N LEU A 5 16.69 -7.86 -3.65
CA LEU A 5 15.45 -7.40 -3.06
C LEU A 5 14.35 -8.40 -3.45
N ASN A 6 13.83 -9.13 -2.48
CA ASN A 6 12.70 -10.07 -2.70
C ASN A 6 11.37 -9.30 -2.76
N ALA A 7 11.31 -8.29 -3.63
CA ALA A 7 10.14 -7.48 -3.88
C ALA A 7 10.12 -7.07 -5.34
N ASP A 8 8.93 -7.02 -5.94
CA ASP A 8 8.75 -6.52 -7.30
C ASP A 8 8.79 -4.98 -7.29
N PRO A 9 9.72 -4.33 -8.02
CA PRO A 9 9.76 -2.88 -8.13
C PRO A 9 8.47 -2.24 -8.66
N ALA A 10 7.73 -2.94 -9.53
CA ALA A 10 6.49 -2.43 -10.09
C ALA A 10 5.37 -2.35 -9.05
N GLU A 11 5.27 -3.36 -8.17
CA GLU A 11 4.31 -3.33 -7.06
C GLU A 11 4.67 -2.24 -6.06
N LEU A 12 5.97 -2.06 -5.74
CA LEU A 12 6.42 -0.97 -4.86
C LEU A 12 6.05 0.41 -5.43
N ALA A 13 6.22 0.62 -6.73
CA ALA A 13 5.85 1.88 -7.38
C ALA A 13 4.35 2.14 -7.28
N LYS A 14 3.54 1.13 -7.62
CA LYS A 14 2.08 1.19 -7.54
C LYS A 14 1.57 1.53 -6.14
N PHE A 15 2.09 0.88 -5.09
CA PHE A 15 1.71 1.21 -3.72
C PHE A 15 2.21 2.60 -3.29
N SER A 16 3.38 3.02 -3.76
CA SER A 16 3.93 4.35 -3.45
C SER A 16 3.09 5.47 -4.04
N GLU A 17 2.59 5.31 -5.27
CA GLU A 17 1.68 6.25 -5.91
C GLU A 17 0.38 6.43 -5.12
N LEU A 18 -0.13 5.36 -4.51
CA LEU A 18 -1.38 5.36 -3.74
C LEU A 18 -1.20 5.76 -2.27
N ALA A 19 0.03 5.74 -1.74
CA ALA A 19 0.31 5.86 -0.30
C ALA A 19 -0.22 7.17 0.33
N HIS A 20 -0.32 8.26 -0.44
CA HIS A 20 -0.87 9.52 0.05
C HIS A 20 -2.37 9.45 0.42
N ARG A 21 -3.08 8.42 -0.04
CA ARG A 21 -4.50 8.17 0.27
C ARG A 21 -4.70 7.05 1.29
N TRP A 22 -3.63 6.53 1.90
CA TRP A 22 -3.69 5.38 2.81
C TRP A 22 -4.67 5.54 3.98
N TRP A 23 -4.96 6.78 4.40
CA TRP A 23 -5.87 7.08 5.50
C TRP A 23 -7.23 7.63 5.06
N ASP A 24 -7.48 7.76 3.76
CA ASP A 24 -8.76 8.19 3.23
C ASP A 24 -9.76 7.01 3.29
N PRO A 25 -10.83 7.09 4.11
CA PRO A 25 -11.79 6.00 4.30
C PRO A 25 -12.58 5.66 3.03
N GLU A 26 -12.56 6.53 2.01
CA GLU A 26 -13.24 6.35 0.73
C GLU A 26 -12.26 6.01 -0.42
N SER A 27 -10.99 5.74 -0.10
CA SER A 27 -9.97 5.37 -1.08
C SER A 27 -10.02 3.90 -1.53
N GLU A 28 -9.05 3.53 -2.36
CA GLU A 28 -8.73 2.16 -2.75
C GLU A 28 -8.44 1.26 -1.54
N PHE A 29 -8.10 1.84 -0.38
CA PHE A 29 -7.84 1.15 0.88
C PHE A 29 -9.07 1.05 1.79
N ARG A 30 -10.25 1.51 1.36
CA ARG A 30 -11.53 1.38 2.10
C ARG A 30 -11.76 -0.01 2.70
N PRO A 31 -11.54 -1.13 1.98
CA PRO A 31 -11.71 -2.45 2.58
C PRO A 31 -10.82 -2.69 3.81
N LEU A 32 -9.58 -2.18 3.83
CA LEU A 32 -8.67 -2.30 4.97
C LEU A 32 -9.19 -1.53 6.20
N HIS A 33 -9.78 -0.37 5.99
CA HIS A 33 -10.40 0.42 7.05
C HIS A 33 -11.65 -0.25 7.64
N GLN A 34 -12.42 -0.96 6.82
CA GLN A 34 -13.62 -1.67 7.27
C GLN A 34 -13.30 -2.94 8.07
N ILE A 35 -12.15 -3.58 7.81
CA ILE A 35 -11.71 -4.81 8.52
C ILE A 35 -11.31 -4.53 9.97
N ASN A 36 -10.81 -3.33 10.26
CA ASN A 36 -10.37 -2.96 11.60
C ASN A 36 -11.28 -1.85 12.17
N PRO A 37 -12.45 -2.20 12.74
CA PRO A 37 -13.28 -1.21 13.41
C PRO A 37 -12.48 -0.62 14.57
N LEU A 38 -12.21 0.70 14.50
CA LEU A 38 -11.60 1.47 15.59
C LEU A 38 -12.52 1.54 16.81
#